data_AF-A0AA44IWT5-F1
#
_entry.id   AF-A0AA44IWT5-F1
#
_cell.length_a   1.000
_cell.length_b   1.000
_cell.length_c   1.000
_cell.angle_alpha   90.00
_cell.angle_beta   90.00
_cell.angle_gamma   90.00
#
_symmetry.space_group_name_H-M   'P 1'
#
loop_
_entity.id
_entity.type
_entity.pdbx_description
1 polymer ?
#
loop_
_entity_poly.entity_id
_entity_poly.type
_entity_poly.pdbx_seq_one_letter_code
_entity_poly.pdbx_strand_id
1 'polypeptide(L)'
;MAMYRKALIAFTVPFRALLLLLQIACFLLLSAACILVAAFVGYLIVLTFSYAFLPLETTENLWQWAADLYAQSPWFKAATITSFLLLVLPILRFWPARDPIAEAAHEREMVRFNDELIAARRRGLR
;
A
#
# COMPACT_ATOMS: atom_id res chain seq x y z
N MET A 1 -20.63 15.51 -46.41
CA MET A 1 -19.67 14.55 -45.81
C MET A 1 -18.33 15.18 -45.39
N ALA A 2 -17.63 15.93 -46.25
CA ALA A 2 -16.31 16.49 -45.92
C ALA A 2 -16.30 17.54 -44.79
N MET A 3 -17.31 18.42 -44.70
CA MET A 3 -17.44 19.39 -43.60
C MET A 3 -17.70 18.74 -42.25
N TYR A 4 -18.53 17.69 -42.19
CA TYR A 4 -18.83 16.94 -40.97
C TYR A 4 -17.57 16.23 -40.44
N ARG A 5 -16.74 15.68 -41.34
CA ARG A 5 -15.43 15.09 -41.01
C ARG A 5 -14.44 16.14 -40.47
N LYS A 6 -14.42 17.35 -41.03
CA LYS A 6 -13.58 18.45 -40.51
C LYS A 6 -14.03 18.93 -39.12
N ALA A 7 -15.35 19.02 -38.89
CA ALA A 7 -15.91 19.38 -37.59
C ALA A 7 -15.60 18.31 -36.52
N LEU A 8 -15.70 17.02 -36.86
CA LEU A 8 -15.30 15.92 -35.99
C LEU A 8 -13.80 15.95 -35.65
N ILE A 9 -12.92 16.24 -36.61
CA ILE A 9 -11.47 16.38 -36.37
C ILE A 9 -11.18 17.58 -35.47
N ALA A 10 -11.84 18.72 -35.71
CA ALA A 10 -11.68 19.93 -34.89
C ALA A 10 -12.07 19.71 -33.42
N PHE A 11 -12.98 18.77 -33.13
CA PHE A 11 -13.40 18.45 -31.77
C PHE A 11 -12.61 17.29 -31.15
N THR A 12 -12.25 16.27 -31.94
CA THR A 12 -11.53 15.09 -31.45
C THR A 12 -10.05 15.36 -31.19
N VAL A 13 -9.40 16.25 -31.93
CA VAL A 13 -7.99 16.63 -31.72
C VAL A 13 -7.76 17.30 -30.35
N PRO A 14 -8.50 18.35 -29.95
CA PRO A 14 -8.31 18.95 -28.62
C PRO A 14 -8.70 17.99 -27.50
N PHE A 15 -9.71 17.13 -27.71
CA PHE A 15 -10.08 16.11 -26.74
C PHE A 15 -8.97 15.06 -26.54
N ARG A 16 -8.35 14.58 -27.63
CA ARG A 16 -7.19 13.70 -27.54
C ARG A 16 -5.98 14.39 -26.90
N ALA A 17 -5.76 15.67 -27.19
CA ALA A 17 -4.72 16.45 -26.53
C ALA A 17 -4.96 16.56 -25.01
N LEU A 18 -6.21 16.79 -24.60
CA LEU A 18 -6.59 16.82 -23.18
C LEU A 18 -6.34 15.46 -22.50
N LEU A 19 -6.70 14.36 -23.17
CA LEU A 19 -6.43 13.01 -22.66
C LEU A 19 -4.92 12.72 -22.56
N LEU A 20 -4.12 13.16 -23.53
CA LEU A 20 -2.67 13.04 -23.46
C LEU A 20 -2.07 13.87 -22.32
N LEU A 21 -2.56 15.09 -22.11
CA LEU A 21 -2.15 15.92 -20.98
C LEU A 21 -2.50 15.27 -19.64
N LEU A 22 -3.69 14.69 -19.54
CA LEU A 22 -4.09 13.91 -18.36
C LEU A 22 -3.17 12.71 -18.15
N GLN A 23 -2.86 11.97 -19.20
CA GLN A 23 -1.94 10.82 -19.14
C GLN A 23 -0.55 11.24 -18.66
N ILE A 24 -0.02 12.35 -19.18
CA ILE A 24 1.27 12.91 -18.78
C ILE A 24 1.23 13.31 -17.29
N ALA A 25 0.18 14.00 -16.86
CA ALA A 25 0.02 14.38 -15.45
C ALA A 25 -0.03 13.15 -14.52
N CYS A 26 -0.76 12.11 -14.90
CA CYS A 26 -0.80 10.85 -14.16
C CYS A 26 0.58 10.17 -14.11
N PHE A 27 1.31 10.14 -15.23
CA PHE A 27 2.65 9.57 -15.27
C PHE A 27 3.64 10.33 -14.38
N LEU A 28 3.58 11.67 -14.40
CA LEU A 28 4.40 12.52 -13.54
C LEU A 28 4.07 12.30 -12.06
N LEU A 29 2.79 12.22 -11.70
CA LEU A 29 2.34 11.92 -10.34
C LEU A 29 2.84 10.55 -9.88
N LEU A 30 2.70 9.53 -10.71
CA LEU A 30 3.18 8.18 -10.41
C LEU A 30 4.70 8.15 -10.25
N SER A 31 5.44 8.81 -11.15
CA SER A 31 6.89 8.91 -11.08
C SER A 31 7.34 9.61 -9.80
N ALA A 32 6.71 10.72 -9.42
CA ALA A 32 7.01 11.44 -8.20
C ALA A 32 6.75 10.56 -6.96
N ALA A 33 5.62 9.84 -6.94
CA ALA A 33 5.29 8.89 -5.89
C ALA A 33 6.33 7.75 -5.78
N CYS A 34 6.78 7.19 -6.91
CA CYS A 34 7.82 6.15 -6.92
C CYS A 34 9.16 6.66 -6.38
N ILE A 35 9.59 7.86 -6.77
CA ILE A 35 10.83 8.47 -6.26
C ILE A 35 10.73 8.71 -4.76
N LEU A 36 9.59 9.21 -4.30
CA LEU A 36 9.32 9.47 -2.88
C LEU A 36 9.41 8.17 -2.05
N VAL A 37 8.76 7.09 -2.52
CA VAL A 37 8.86 5.76 -1.89
C VAL A 37 10.29 5.23 -1.92
N ALA A 38 10.99 5.33 -3.05
CA ALA A 38 12.37 4.85 -3.16
C ALA A 38 13.32 5.59 -2.21
N ALA A 39 13.19 6.92 -2.11
CA ALA A 39 13.95 7.74 -1.17
C ALA A 39 13.63 7.34 0.29
N PHE A 40 12.36 7.11 0.61
CA PHE A 40 11.93 6.67 1.94
C PHE A 40 12.50 5.29 2.31
N VAL A 41 12.46 4.32 1.39
CA VAL A 41 13.06 3.00 1.59
C VAL A 41 14.58 3.10 1.77
N GLY A 42 15.25 3.90 0.94
CA GLY A 42 16.69 4.18 1.08
C GLY A 42 17.02 4.77 2.44
N TYR A 43 16.23 5.76 2.90
CA TYR A 43 16.36 6.32 4.24
C TYR A 43 16.22 5.26 5.33
N LEU A 44 15.20 4.39 5.27
CA LEU A 44 15.01 3.31 6.26
C LEU A 44 16.16 2.32 6.28
N ILE A 45 16.72 1.97 5.12
CA ILE A 45 17.89 1.10 5.02
C ILE A 45 19.08 1.76 5.73
N VAL A 46 19.44 2.99 5.35
CA VAL A 46 20.58 3.69 5.94
C VAL A 46 20.38 3.88 7.44
N LEU A 47 19.17 4.21 7.88
CA LEU A 47 18.82 4.32 9.30
C LEU A 47 19.06 3.00 10.05
N THR A 48 18.60 1.88 9.48
CA THR A 48 18.76 0.55 10.06
C THR A 48 20.24 0.15 10.14
N PHE A 49 21.02 0.44 9.08
CA PHE A 49 22.47 0.24 9.09
C PHE A 49 23.14 1.11 10.17
N SER A 50 22.77 2.38 10.32
CA SER A 50 23.34 3.22 11.38
C SER A 50 23.09 2.62 12.76
N TYR A 51 21.85 2.20 13.07
CA TYR A 51 21.56 1.58 14.36
C TYR A 51 22.21 0.20 14.56
N ALA A 52 22.50 -0.53 13.50
CA ALA A 52 23.15 -1.84 13.58
C ALA A 52 24.67 -1.75 13.77
N PHE A 53 25.32 -0.70 13.26
CA PHE A 53 26.79 -0.62 13.19
C PHE A 53 27.41 0.53 14.00
N LEU A 54 26.65 1.59 14.32
CA LEU A 54 27.16 2.73 15.07
C LEU A 54 26.67 2.70 16.53
N PRO A 55 27.43 3.31 17.46
CA PRO A 55 26.95 3.56 18.81
C PRO A 55 25.65 4.39 18.81
N LEU A 56 24.80 4.13 19.79
CA LEU A 56 23.47 4.77 19.89
C LEU A 56 23.56 6.30 19.89
N GLU A 57 24.45 6.85 20.71
CA GLU A 57 24.67 8.31 20.85
C GLU A 57 25.10 8.96 19.53
N THR A 58 25.96 8.28 18.77
CA THR A 58 26.42 8.78 17.47
C THR A 58 25.28 8.75 16.45
N THR A 59 24.48 7.69 16.47
CA THR A 59 23.33 7.51 15.58
C THR A 59 22.25 8.56 15.87
N GLU A 60 21.91 8.78 17.14
CA GLU A 60 20.91 9.77 17.54
C GLU A 60 21.30 11.18 17.08
N ASN A 61 22.55 11.59 17.34
CA ASN A 61 23.04 12.90 16.91
C ASN A 61 23.06 13.03 15.37
N LEU A 62 23.43 11.97 14.64
CA LEU A 62 23.42 11.94 13.17
C LEU A 62 22.03 12.09 12.56
N TRP A 63 20.99 11.58 13.21
CA TRP A 63 19.61 11.60 12.71
C TRP A 63 18.74 12.68 13.34
N GLN A 64 19.27 13.45 14.29
CA GLN A 64 18.53 14.48 15.00
C GLN A 64 17.94 15.53 14.04
N TRP A 65 18.69 15.91 13.00
CA TRP A 65 18.17 16.84 11.98
C TRP A 65 16.93 16.30 11.26
N ALA A 66 16.83 14.99 11.04
CA ALA A 66 15.69 14.38 10.38
C ALA A 66 14.46 14.34 11.31
N ALA A 67 14.70 14.10 12.61
CA ALA A 67 13.66 14.20 13.64
C ALA A 67 13.14 15.64 13.79
N ASP A 68 14.04 16.61 13.82
CA ASP A 68 13.70 18.04 13.89
C ASP A 68 12.90 18.48 12.64
N LEU A 69 13.34 18.04 11.45
CA LEU A 69 12.64 18.35 10.20
C LEU A 69 11.24 17.73 10.16
N TYR A 70 11.06 16.52 10.71
CA TYR A 70 9.75 15.89 10.85
C TYR A 70 8.83 16.62 11.85
N ALA A 71 9.39 17.17 12.92
CA ALA A 71 8.63 17.95 13.89
C ALA A 71 8.22 19.33 13.34
N GLN A 72 9.12 20.00 12.63
CA GLN A 72 8.95 21.41 12.22
C GLN A 72 8.28 21.56 10.84
N SER A 73 8.51 20.64 9.91
CA SER A 73 8.02 20.77 8.54
C SER A 73 6.77 19.92 8.29
N PRO A 74 5.58 20.53 8.09
CA PRO A 74 4.38 19.78 7.77
C PRO A 74 4.48 19.06 6.42
N TRP A 75 5.25 19.62 5.48
CA TRP A 75 5.50 19.02 4.17
C TRP A 75 6.37 17.77 4.27
N PHE A 76 7.43 17.79 5.07
CA PHE A 76 8.27 16.62 5.29
C PHE A 76 7.50 15.51 6.01
N LYS A 77 6.67 15.89 7.00
CA LYS A 77 5.76 14.97 7.68
C LYS A 77 4.72 14.35 6.73
N ALA A 78 4.11 15.15 5.87
CA ALA A 78 3.17 14.65 4.87
C ALA A 78 3.86 13.70 3.88
N ALA A 79 5.06 14.04 3.41
CA ALA A 79 5.83 13.20 2.48
C ALA A 79 6.19 11.83 3.09
N THR A 80 6.64 11.80 4.35
CA THR A 80 6.98 10.55 5.06
C THR A 80 5.75 9.68 5.32
N ILE A 81 4.65 10.26 5.80
CA ILE A 81 3.37 9.55 5.99
C ILE A 81 2.85 9.00 4.66
N THR A 82 2.88 9.81 3.60
CA THR A 82 2.42 9.41 2.27
C THR A 82 3.28 8.27 1.71
N SER A 83 4.61 8.36 1.84
CA SER A 83 5.53 7.29 1.44
C SER A 83 5.19 5.97 2.14
N PHE A 84 4.99 6.04 3.47
CA PHE A 84 4.65 4.90 4.28
C PHE A 84 3.31 4.27 3.85
N LEU A 85 2.28 5.08 3.64
CA LEU A 85 0.98 4.60 3.16
C LEU A 85 1.08 3.96 1.78
N LEU A 86 1.80 4.58 0.83
CA LEU A 86 2.00 4.03 -0.51
C LEU A 86 2.75 2.69 -0.47
N LEU A 87 3.66 2.51 0.49
CA LEU A 87 4.37 1.25 0.70
C LEU A 87 3.47 0.17 1.33
N VAL A 88 2.68 0.53 2.35
CA VAL A 88 1.92 -0.43 3.17
C VAL A 88 0.56 -0.78 2.56
N LEU A 89 -0.14 0.15 1.91
CA LEU A 89 -1.45 -0.11 1.27
C LEU A 89 -1.46 -1.31 0.31
N PRO A 90 -0.51 -1.46 -0.63
CA PRO A 90 -0.47 -2.64 -1.48
C PRO A 90 -0.21 -3.90 -0.67
N ILE A 91 0.64 -3.84 0.37
CA ILE A 91 0.89 -5.00 1.25
C ILE A 91 -0.39 -5.40 2.00
N LEU A 92 -1.15 -4.44 2.53
CA LEU A 92 -2.43 -4.70 3.20
C LEU A 92 -3.47 -5.31 2.25
N ARG A 93 -3.45 -4.95 0.98
CA ARG A 93 -4.32 -5.56 -0.05
C ARG A 93 -4.01 -7.04 -0.26
N PHE A 94 -2.75 -7.44 -0.13
CA PHE A 94 -2.30 -8.83 -0.28
C PHE A 94 -2.14 -9.57 1.05
N TRP A 95 -2.32 -8.87 2.18
CA TRP A 95 -2.34 -9.50 3.48
C TRP A 95 -3.57 -10.42 3.55
N PRO A 96 -3.42 -11.68 3.99
CA PRO A 96 -4.55 -12.58 4.14
C PRO A 96 -5.35 -12.08 5.35
N ALA A 97 -6.26 -11.13 5.11
CA ALA A 97 -7.43 -11.02 5.96
C ALA A 97 -8.14 -12.37 5.80
N ARG A 98 -7.96 -13.26 6.78
CA ARG A 98 -8.69 -14.53 6.99
C ARG A 98 -9.81 -14.70 5.98
N ASP A 99 -9.65 -15.63 5.02
CA ASP A 99 -10.69 -15.90 4.03
C ASP A 99 -11.97 -16.27 4.77
N PRO A 100 -13.00 -15.40 4.80
CA PRO A 100 -14.19 -15.64 5.63
C PRO A 100 -14.93 -16.90 5.17
N ILE A 101 -14.74 -17.27 3.90
CA ILE A 101 -15.26 -18.50 3.29
C ILE A 101 -14.50 -19.73 3.81
N ALA A 102 -13.17 -19.66 3.90
CA ALA A 102 -12.35 -20.75 4.42
C ALA A 102 -12.58 -20.96 5.92
N GLU A 103 -12.76 -19.88 6.69
CA GLU A 103 -13.09 -19.95 8.11
C GLU A 103 -14.48 -20.52 8.35
N ALA A 104 -15.50 -20.08 7.59
CA ALA A 104 -16.85 -20.61 7.71
C ALA A 104 -16.93 -22.09 7.30
N ALA A 105 -16.11 -22.53 6.34
CA ALA A 105 -16.00 -23.94 5.97
C ALA A 105 -15.37 -24.76 7.10
N HIS A 106 -14.28 -24.25 7.68
CA HIS A 106 -13.58 -24.90 8.79
C HIS A 106 -14.43 -25.00 10.06
N GLU A 107 -15.20 -23.95 10.37
CA GLU A 107 -16.12 -23.94 11.51
C GLU A 107 -17.25 -24.96 11.33
N ARG A 108 -17.80 -25.09 10.11
CA ARG A 108 -18.79 -26.13 9.78
C ARG A 108 -18.23 -27.54 9.91
N GLU A 109 -16.98 -27.76 9.50
CA GLU A 109 -16.30 -29.04 9.66
C GLU A 109 -16.08 -29.39 11.12
N MET A 110 -15.67 -28.43 11.96
CA MET A 110 -15.51 -28.64 13.41
C MET A 110 -16.84 -28.96 14.10
N VAL A 111 -17.92 -28.27 13.75
CA VAL A 111 -19.26 -28.54 14.30
C VAL A 111 -19.71 -29.95 13.95
N ARG A 112 -19.54 -30.36 12.69
CA ARG A 112 -19.88 -31.71 12.24
C ARG A 112 -19.05 -32.78 12.96
N PHE A 113 -17.75 -32.57 13.12
CA PHE A 113 -16.88 -33.51 13.84
C PHE A 113 -17.29 -33.64 15.31
N ASN A 114 -17.65 -32.53 15.96
CA ASN A 114 -18.13 -32.54 17.34
C ASN A 114 -19.46 -33.29 17.49
N ASP A 115 -20.41 -33.08 16.57
CA ASP A 115 -21.68 -33.80 16.55
C ASP A 115 -21.48 -35.31 16.35
N GLU A 116 -20.55 -35.71 15.48
CA GLU A 116 -20.19 -37.11 15.26
C GLU A 116 -19.58 -37.74 16.52
N LEU A 117 -18.71 -37.02 17.25
CA LEU A 117 -18.15 -37.46 18.53
C LEU A 117 -19.21 -37.59 19.63
N ILE A 118 -20.14 -36.64 19.73
CA ILE A 118 -21.26 -36.68 20.69
C ILE A 118 -22.18 -37.85 20.38
N ALA A 119 -22.49 -38.09 19.10
CA ALA A 119 -23.30 -39.22 18.66
C ALA A 119 -22.63 -40.57 18.95
N ALA A 120 -21.32 -40.69 18.74
CA ALA A 120 -20.54 -41.88 19.08
C ALA A 120 -20.55 -42.14 20.60
N ARG A 121 -20.37 -41.10 21.42
CA ARG A 121 -20.42 -41.19 22.88
C ARG A 121 -21.79 -41.65 23.39
N ARG A 122 -22.88 -41.19 22.80
CA ARG A 122 -24.25 -41.64 23.15
C ARG A 122 -24.50 -43.10 22.79
N ARG A 123 -23.91 -43.61 21.71
CA ARG A 123 -24.05 -45.02 21.32
C ARG A 123 -23.26 -45.98 22.22
N GLY A 124 -22.12 -45.55 22.75
CA GLY A 124 -21.31 -46.34 23.71
C GLY A 124 -21.83 -46.35 25.16
N LEU A 125 -22.90 -45.59 25.46
CA LEU A 125 -23.57 -45.55 26.76
C LEU A 125 -24.90 -46.34 26.77
N ARG A 126 -25.23 -47.04 25.68
CA ARG A 126 -26.26 -48.09 25.62
C ARG A 126 -25.60 -49.45 25.67
#